data_AF-A0A918JDV7-F1
#
_entry.id   AF-A0A918JDV7-F1
#
_cell.length_a   1.000
_cell.length_b   1.000
_cell.length_c   1.000
_cell.angle_alpha   90.00
_cell.angle_beta   90.00
_cell.angle_gamma   90.00
#
_symmetry.space_group_name_H-M   'P 1'
#
loop_
_entity.id
_entity.type
_entity.pdbx_description
1 polymer ?
#
loop_
_entity_poly.entity_id
_entity_poly.type
_entity_poly.pdbx_seq_one_letter_code
_entity_poly.pdbx_strand_id
1 'polypeptide(L)' 'MESLFLLLPVSFLFVIGIGIALYWAVFSGQFDDTEENGKSILEDNDSNHT' A
#
# COMPACT_ATOMS: atom_id res chain seq x y z
N MET A 1 -36.97 1.48 1.36
CA MET A 1 -36.51 2.69 0.65
C MET A 1 -35.67 3.61 1.52
N GLU A 2 -35.92 3.71 2.83
CA GLU A 2 -35.12 4.57 3.73
C GLU A 2 -33.66 4.11 3.91
N SER A 3 -33.39 2.81 3.89
CA SER A 3 -32.03 2.27 4.06
C SER A 3 -31.06 2.75 2.98
N LEU A 4 -31.54 2.99 1.76
CA LEU A 4 -30.72 3.48 0.65
C LEU A 4 -30.19 4.89 0.92
N PHE A 5 -30.99 5.73 1.59
CA PHE A 5 -30.59 7.07 2.01
C PHE A 5 -29.49 7.06 3.08
N LEU A 6 -29.43 6.01 3.91
CA LEU A 6 -28.40 5.84 4.93
C LEU A 6 -27.15 5.14 4.36
N LEU A 7 -27.34 4.21 3.42
CA LEU A 7 -26.24 3.52 2.74
C LEU A 7 -25.43 4.43 1.81
N LEU A 8 -26.08 5.39 1.14
CA LEU A 8 -25.42 6.29 0.19
C LEU A 8 -24.31 7.16 0.81
N PRO A 9 -24.52 7.86 1.95
CA PRO A 9 -23.45 8.60 2.62
C PRO A 9 -22.40 7.67 3.25
N VAL A 10 -22.82 6.52 3.77
CA VAL A 10 -21.89 5.52 4.34
C VAL A 10 -20.95 4.99 3.27
N SER A 11 -21.46 4.64 2.08
CA SER A 11 -20.62 4.18 0.97
C SER A 11 -19.68 5.28 0.47
N PHE A 12 -20.16 6.53 0.42
CA PHE A 12 -19.33 7.66 0.04
C PHE A 12 -18.15 7.87 1.00
N LEU A 13 -18.39 7.75 2.31
CA LEU A 13 -17.33 7.78 3.32
C LEU A 13 -16.33 6.65 3.14
N PHE A 14 -16.79 5.44 2.83
CA PHE A 14 -15.89 4.31 2.54
C PHE A 14 -15.04 4.57 1.30
N VAL A 15 -15.62 5.07 0.21
CA VAL A 15 -14.87 5.40 -1.02
C VAL A 15 -13.81 6.45 -0.75
N ILE A 16 -14.15 7.51 -0.01
CA ILE A 16 -13.17 8.54 0.39
C ILE A 16 -12.09 7.95 1.28
N GLY A 17 -12.46 7.18 2.30
CA GLY A 17 -11.51 6.57 3.23
C GLY A 17 -10.52 5.64 2.53
N ILE A 18 -11.02 4.79 1.64
CA ILE A 18 -10.17 3.91 0.81
C ILE A 18 -9.29 4.75 -0.12
N GLY A 19 -9.86 5.78 -0.77
CA GLY A 19 -9.10 6.67 -1.65
C GLY A 19 -7.94 7.37 -0.95
N ILE A 20 -8.16 7.88 0.26
CA ILE A 20 -7.11 8.49 1.10
C ILE A 20 -6.06 7.45 1.51
N ALA A 21 -6.48 6.26 1.94
CA ALA A 21 -5.57 5.19 2.34
C ALA A 21 -4.68 4.74 1.18
N LEU A 22 -5.25 4.59 -0.02
CA LEU A 22 -4.50 4.24 -1.22
C LEU A 22 -3.60 5.38 -1.69
N TYR A 23 -4.08 6.63 -1.64
CA TYR A 23 -3.25 7.79 -1.92
C TYR A 23 -2.04 7.82 -0.99
N TRP A 24 -2.26 7.66 0.31
CA TRP A 24 -1.16 7.60 1.28
C TRP A 24 -0.21 6.42 0.98
N ALA A 25 -0.71 5.21 0.73
CA ALA A 25 0.14 4.06 0.42
C ALA A 25 1.03 4.28 -0.83
N VAL A 26 0.48 4.87 -1.89
CA VAL A 26 1.21 5.15 -3.13
C VAL A 26 2.27 6.24 -2.91
N PHE A 27 1.93 7.32 -2.20
CA PHE A 27 2.81 8.47 -2.02
C PHE A 27 3.72 8.39 -0.78
N SER A 28 3.50 7.45 0.14
CA SER A 28 4.33 7.24 1.34
C SER A 28 5.66 6.54 1.04
N GLY A 29 6.01 6.33 -0.24
CA GLY A 29 7.33 5.82 -0.61
C GLY A 29 7.57 4.36 -0.23
N GLN A 30 6.53 3.52 -0.07
CA GLN A 30 6.72 2.09 0.27
C GLN A 30 7.57 1.33 -0.76
N PHE A 31 7.74 1.90 -1.95
CA PHE A 31 8.53 1.35 -3.04
C PHE A 31 10.02 1.76 -2.96
N ASP A 32 10.37 2.80 -2.20
CA ASP A 32 11.77 3.24 -2.03
C ASP A 32 12.58 2.19 -1.24
N ASP A 33 11.96 1.57 -0.21
CA ASP A 33 12.59 0.47 0.56
C ASP A 33 12.71 -0.85 -0.23
N THR A 34 12.06 -0.98 -1.40
CA THR A 34 12.11 -2.23 -2.18
C THR A 34 13.46 -2.40 -2.90
N GLU A 35 14.15 -1.30 -3.21
CA GLU A 35 15.46 -1.35 -3.87
C GLU A 35 16.56 -1.96 -2.97
N GLU A 36 16.56 -1.59 -1.69
CA GLU A 36 17.49 -2.13 -0.69
C GLU A 36 17.25 -3.63 -0.45
N ASN A 37 15.99 -4.04 -0.32
CA ASN A 37 15.62 -5.46 -0.18
C ASN A 37 15.91 -6.28 -1.45
N GLY A 38 15.83 -5.67 -2.63
CA GLY A 38 16.18 -6.34 -3.89
C GLY A 38 17.69 -6.59 -4.02
N LYS A 39 18.52 -5.69 -3.47
CA LYS A 39 19.98 -5.78 -3.51
C LYS A 39 20.51 -6.88 -2.58
N SER A 40 19.90 -7.11 -1.41
CA SER A 40 20.33 -8.17 -0.49
C SER A 40 20.21 -9.57 -1.11
N ILE A 41 19.16 -9.84 -1.91
CA ILE A 41 18.97 -11.15 -2.55
C ILE A 41 20.04 -11.43 -3.63
N LEU A 42 20.52 -10.39 -4.33
CA LEU A 42 21.61 -10.54 -5.29
C LEU A 42 22.97 -10.67 -4.60
N GLU A 43 23.22 -9.90 -3.53
CA GLU A 43 24.51 -9.88 -2.82
C GLU A 43 24.70 -11.07 -1.86
N ASP A 44 23.62 -11.73 -1.43
CA ASP A 44 23.69 -12.90 -0.53
C ASP A 44 24.43 -14.10 -1.14
N ASN A 45 24.48 -14.24 -2.47
CA ASN A 45 25.13 -15.38 -3.14
C ASN A 45 26.66 -15.32 -3.20
N ASP A 46 27.31 -14.18 -2.88
CA ASP A 46 28.77 -14.02 -2.97
C ASP A 46 29.50 -14.16 -1.61
N SER A 47 28.76 -14.35 -0.50
CA SER A 47 29.34 -14.31 0.86
C SER A 47 29.74 -15.67 1.46
N ASN A 48 29.67 -16.78 0.71
CA ASN A 48 29.89 -18.13 1.24
C ASN A 48 30.94 -18.95 0.47
N HIS A 49 32.13 -18.38 0.27
CA HIS A 49 33.29 -19.13 -0.19
C HIS A 49 34.60 -18.65 0.46
N THR A 50 34.79 -19.02 1.74
CA THR A 50 36.12 -19.17 2.37
C THR A 50 36.17 -20.41 3.24
#